data_AF-A0A8J7T2I9-F1
#
_entry.id   AF-A0A8J7T2I9-F1
#
_cell.length_a   1.000
_cell.length_b   1.000
_cell.length_c   1.000
_cell.angle_alpha   90.00
_cell.angle_beta   90.00
_cell.angle_gamma   90.00
#
_symmetry.space_group_name_H-M   'P 1'
#
loop_
_entity.id
_entity.type
_entity.pdbx_description
1 polymer ?
#
loop_
_entity_poly.entity_id
_entity_poly.type
_entity_poly.pdbx_seq_one_letter_code
_entity_poly.pdbx_strand_id
1 'polypeptide(L)'
;LAEVFDFATGQQQQRLWTITDAGSARFTATAPDVEGVAVGELSGATLRMRYRLRLAKDAGGHLLNVTDWLYLAPNGVILNRSEMRKFGIKVAELVATIRRVV
;
A
#
# COMPACT_ATOMS: atom_id res chain seq x y z
N LEU A 1 -2.79 11.12 2.90
CA LEU A 1 -2.15 10.23 3.90
C LEU A 1 -0.66 10.18 3.60
N ALA A 2 0.20 10.44 4.57
CA ALA A 2 1.65 10.35 4.41
C ALA A 2 2.18 9.14 5.19
N GLU A 3 3.03 8.35 4.54
CA GLU A 3 3.68 7.16 5.09
C GLU A 3 5.19 7.35 5.04
N VAL A 4 5.87 6.92 6.10
CA VAL A 4 7.33 6.83 6.18
C VAL A 4 7.68 5.37 6.46
N PHE A 5 8.53 4.81 5.62
CA PHE A 5 9.03 3.45 5.73
C PHE A 5 10.50 3.49 6.13
N ASP A 6 10.80 2.89 7.27
CA ASP A 6 12.17 2.60 7.70
C ASP A 6 12.48 1.14 7.41
N PHE A 7 13.41 0.90 6.48
CA PHE A 7 13.84 -0.45 6.13
C PHE A 7 15.04 -0.87 6.99
N ALA A 8 15.16 -2.17 7.26
CA ALA A 8 16.31 -2.73 7.99
C ALA A 8 17.67 -2.50 7.30
N THR A 9 17.65 -2.15 6.01
CA THR A 9 18.82 -1.76 5.22
C THR A 9 19.29 -0.32 5.51
N GLY A 10 18.57 0.44 6.34
CA GLY A 10 18.83 1.86 6.59
C GLY A 10 18.24 2.79 5.52
N GLN A 11 17.59 2.24 4.49
CA GLN A 11 16.87 3.06 3.52
C GLN A 11 15.58 3.61 4.14
N GLN A 12 15.27 4.85 3.78
CA GLN A 12 13.97 5.47 4.08
C GLN A 12 13.21 5.74 2.79
N GLN A 13 11.91 5.49 2.83
CA GLN A 13 11.00 5.85 1.74
C GLN A 13 9.81 6.62 2.29
N GLN A 14 9.35 7.61 1.54
CA GLN A 14 8.12 8.31 1.82
C GLN A 14 7.10 8.00 0.72
N ARG A 15 5.85 7.77 1.11
CA ARG A 15 4.73 7.70 0.17
C ARG A 15 3.63 8.66 0.59
N LEU A 16 3.20 9.49 -0.35
CA LEU A 16 2.09 10.41 -0.16
C LEU A 16 0.91 9.95 -1.01
N TRP A 17 -0.16 9.56 -0.33
CA TRP A 17 -1.42 9.21 -0.95
C TRP A 17 -2.38 10.39 -0.95
N THR A 18 -2.90 10.70 -2.14
CA THR A 18 -4.10 11.53 -2.31
C THR A 18 -5.29 10.58 -2.43
N ILE A 19 -6.22 10.65 -1.49
CA ILE A 19 -7.36 9.72 -1.39
C ILE A 19 -8.64 10.51 -1.69
N THR A 20 -9.47 9.98 -2.58
CA THR A 20 -10.77 10.53 -2.94
C THR A 20 -11.85 9.51 -2.57
N ASP A 21 -12.79 9.92 -1.72
CA ASP A 21 -13.94 9.08 -1.38
C ASP A 21 -14.78 8.81 -2.65
N ALA A 22 -15.12 7.55 -2.86
CA ALA A 22 -15.97 7.10 -3.96
C ALA A 22 -17.35 6.62 -3.46
N GLY A 23 -17.63 6.76 -2.17
CA GLY A 23 -18.87 6.34 -1.52
C GLY A 23 -18.97 4.82 -1.36
N SER A 24 -20.00 4.37 -0.65
CA SER A 24 -20.30 2.93 -0.46
C SER A 24 -19.10 2.11 0.05
N ALA A 25 -18.36 2.66 1.02
CA ALA A 25 -17.14 2.04 1.57
C ALA A 25 -16.03 1.80 0.53
N ARG A 26 -15.96 2.63 -0.52
CA ARG A 26 -14.92 2.59 -1.56
C ARG A 26 -14.23 3.93 -1.67
N PHE A 27 -12.97 3.90 -2.10
CA PHE A 27 -12.24 5.10 -2.45
C PHE A 27 -11.32 4.83 -3.65
N THR A 28 -10.89 5.91 -4.29
CA THR A 28 -9.75 5.90 -5.20
C THR A 28 -8.57 6.61 -4.57
N ALA A 29 -7.36 6.24 -4.94
CA ALA A 29 -6.17 6.94 -4.46
C ALA A 29 -5.08 7.01 -5.52
N THR A 30 -4.23 8.03 -5.42
CA THR A 30 -3.04 8.20 -6.24
C THR A 30 -1.82 8.43 -5.35
N ALA A 31 -0.65 8.03 -5.86
CA ALA A 31 0.65 8.33 -5.27
C ALA A 31 1.70 8.41 -6.42
N PRO A 32 2.86 9.07 -6.20
CA PRO A 32 3.85 9.29 -7.27
C PRO A 32 4.38 8.01 -7.94
N ASP A 33 4.42 6.90 -7.21
CA ASP A 33 4.88 5.59 -7.65
C ASP A 33 3.74 4.64 -8.08
N VAL A 34 2.51 5.14 -8.13
CA VAL A 34 1.32 4.36 -8.54
C VAL A 34 0.95 4.68 -9.98
N GLU A 35 0.88 3.65 -10.83
CA GLU A 35 0.49 3.80 -12.23
C GLU A 35 -1.04 3.72 -12.40
N GLY A 36 -1.66 4.91 -12.52
CA GLY A 36 -3.11 5.08 -12.62
C GLY A 36 -3.71 5.39 -11.25
N VAL A 37 -4.82 4.72 -10.93
CA VAL A 37 -5.53 4.89 -9.65
C VAL A 37 -5.55 3.57 -8.88
N ALA A 38 -5.24 3.67 -7.59
CA ALA A 38 -5.53 2.63 -6.63
C ALA A 38 -7.03 2.60 -6.33
N VAL A 39 -7.56 1.41 -6.10
CA VAL A 39 -8.95 1.20 -5.67
C VAL A 39 -8.93 0.56 -4.28
N GLY A 40 -9.59 1.23 -3.33
CA GLY A 40 -9.78 0.77 -1.97
C GLY A 40 -11.22 0.34 -1.70
N GLU A 41 -11.38 -0.74 -0.95
CA GLU A 41 -12.67 -1.25 -0.48
C GLU A 41 -12.57 -1.55 1.02
N LEU A 42 -13.44 -0.94 1.82
CA LEU A 42 -13.54 -1.14 3.25
C LEU A 42 -14.66 -2.13 3.60
N SER A 43 -14.40 -2.99 4.58
CA SER A 43 -15.40 -3.87 5.19
C SER A 43 -15.05 -4.09 6.66
N GLY A 44 -15.86 -3.52 7.56
CA GLY A 44 -15.58 -3.52 8.99
C GLY A 44 -14.22 -2.91 9.31
N ALA A 45 -13.39 -3.62 10.06
CA ALA A 45 -12.04 -3.22 10.42
C ALA A 45 -10.96 -3.60 9.37
N THR A 46 -11.38 -3.92 8.14
CA THR A 46 -10.49 -4.36 7.07
C THR A 46 -10.59 -3.44 5.86
N LEU A 47 -9.45 -3.12 5.26
CA LEU A 47 -9.33 -2.43 3.99
C LEU A 47 -8.55 -3.30 3.00
N ARG A 48 -9.09 -3.49 1.80
CA ARG A 48 -8.37 -4.05 0.67
C ARG A 48 -8.04 -2.95 -0.33
N MET A 49 -6.76 -2.79 -0.67
CA MET A 49 -6.32 -1.89 -1.74
C MET A 49 -5.72 -2.68 -2.91
N ARG A 50 -6.02 -2.25 -4.13
CA ARG A 50 -5.45 -2.81 -5.36
C ARG A 50 -4.90 -1.70 -6.23
N TYR A 51 -3.65 -1.83 -6.66
CA TYR A 51 -2.98 -0.81 -7.45
C TYR A 51 -1.78 -1.37 -8.23
N ARG A 52 -1.22 -0.57 -9.12
CA ARG A 52 0.00 -0.90 -9.86
C ARG A 52 1.16 -0.06 -9.35
N LEU A 53 2.16 -0.70 -8.76
CA LEU A 53 3.33 -0.05 -8.19
C LEU A 53 4.49 -0.07 -9.18
N ARG A 54 5.08 1.11 -9.42
CA ARG A 54 6.35 1.28 -10.13
C ARG A 54 7.48 1.22 -9.10
N LEU A 55 8.30 0.19 -9.14
CA LEU A 55 9.50 0.14 -8.30
C LEU A 55 10.48 1.25 -8.70
N ALA A 56 11.30 1.68 -7.74
CA ALA A 56 12.40 2.60 -7.99
C ALA A 56 13.39 2.01 -9.03
N LYS A 57 14.15 2.88 -9.71
CA LYS A 57 15.02 2.47 -10.82
C LYS A 57 16.15 1.53 -10.38
N ASP A 58 16.72 1.79 -9.21
CA ASP A 58 17.72 0.95 -8.55
C ASP A 58 17.16 -0.43 -8.15
N ALA A 59 15.85 -0.52 -7.91
CA ALA A 59 15.10 -1.77 -7.72
C ALA A 59 14.54 -2.36 -9.04
N GLY A 60 15.06 -1.93 -10.20
CA GLY A 60 14.74 -2.50 -11.52
C GLY A 60 13.56 -1.88 -12.26
N GLY A 61 12.88 -0.86 -11.70
CA GLY A 61 11.84 -0.09 -12.40
C GLY A 61 10.58 -0.89 -12.78
N HIS A 62 10.41 -2.09 -12.21
CA HIS A 62 9.35 -3.00 -12.59
C HIS A 62 7.95 -2.46 -12.23
N LEU A 63 6.96 -2.81 -13.05
CA LEU A 63 5.55 -2.63 -12.71
C LEU A 63 5.04 -3.89 -12.03
N LEU A 64 4.50 -3.73 -10.82
CA LEU A 64 3.93 -4.83 -10.06
C LEU A 64 2.45 -4.55 -9.79
N ASN A 65 1.62 -5.58 -9.91
CA ASN A 65 0.25 -5.55 -9.40
C ASN A 65 0.31 -5.83 -7.91
N VAL A 66 -0.19 -4.92 -7.09
CA VAL A 66 -0.16 -5.01 -5.63
C VAL A 66 -1.58 -5.20 -5.11
N THR A 67 -1.73 -6.12 -4.16
CA THR A 67 -2.93 -6.27 -3.34
C THR A 67 -2.55 -6.17 -1.88
N ASP A 68 -3.02 -5.11 -1.24
CA ASP A 68 -2.81 -4.86 0.17
C ASP A 68 -4.07 -5.21 0.95
N TRP A 69 -3.85 -5.90 2.06
CA TRP A 69 -4.83 -6.08 3.10
C TRP A 69 -4.36 -5.35 4.36
N LEU A 70 -5.14 -4.38 4.79
CA LEU A 70 -4.91 -3.59 6.00
C LEU A 70 -5.96 -3.98 7.03
N TYR A 71 -5.50 -4.46 8.19
CA TYR A 71 -6.35 -4.88 9.29
C TYR A 71 -6.12 -3.96 10.48
N LEU A 72 -7.17 -3.29 10.94
CA LEU A 72 -7.13 -2.43 12.13
C LEU A 72 -7.27 -3.30 13.39
N ALA A 73 -6.22 -3.35 14.20
CA ALA A 73 -6.24 -4.01 15.49
C ALA A 73 -6.89 -3.13 16.58
N PRO A 74 -7.42 -3.71 17.68
CA PRO A 74 -8.08 -2.95 18.75
C PRO A 74 -7.20 -1.89 19.42
N ASN A 75 -5.88 -2.04 19.37
CA ASN A 75 -4.91 -1.09 19.90
C ASN A 75 -4.58 0.05 18.92
N GLY A 76 -5.30 0.17 17.80
CA GLY A 76 -5.11 1.20 16.79
C GLY A 76 -3.95 0.95 15.82
N VAL A 77 -3.21 -0.15 15.97
CA VAL A 77 -2.17 -0.55 15.01
C VAL A 77 -2.81 -1.14 13.77
N ILE A 78 -2.31 -0.81 12.60
CA ILE A 78 -2.74 -1.43 11.35
C ILE A 78 -1.70 -2.49 10.94
N LEU A 79 -2.13 -3.73 10.76
CA LEU A 79 -1.33 -4.76 10.11
C LEU A 79 -1.57 -4.68 8.61
N ASN A 80 -0.52 -4.40 7.84
CA ASN A 80 -0.55 -4.42 6.38
C ASN A 80 0.13 -5.70 5.88
N ARG A 81 -0.59 -6.49 5.08
CA ARG A 81 -0.04 -7.59 4.28
C ARG A 81 -0.18 -7.23 2.81
N SER A 82 0.94 -7.07 2.14
CA SER A 82 1.03 -6.65 0.75
C SER A 82 1.56 -7.81 -0.12
N GLU A 83 0.77 -8.24 -1.10
CA GLU A 83 1.20 -9.22 -2.10
C GLU A 83 1.48 -8.53 -3.43
N MET A 84 2.66 -8.79 -4.01
CA MET A 84 3.09 -8.18 -5.26
C MET A 84 3.29 -9.24 -6.35
N ARG A 85 2.67 -9.01 -7.50
CA ARG A 85 2.71 -9.92 -8.66
C ARG A 85 3.24 -9.24 -9.91
N LYS A 86 4.04 -9.97 -10.68
CA LYS A 86 4.49 -9.60 -12.02
C LYS A 86 4.00 -10.66 -13.01
N PHE A 87 3.28 -10.24 -14.06
CA PHE A 87 2.69 -11.16 -15.05
C PHE A 87 1.87 -12.30 -14.41
N GLY A 88 1.17 -12.02 -13.29
CA GLY A 88 0.36 -12.99 -12.56
C GLY A 88 1.14 -13.87 -11.55
N ILE A 89 2.47 -13.89 -11.62
CA ILE A 89 3.34 -14.67 -10.71
C ILE A 89 3.63 -13.83 -9.46
N LYS A 90 3.51 -14.42 -8.26
CA LYS A 90 3.90 -13.76 -7.01
C LYS A 90 5.42 -13.63 -6.95
N VAL A 91 5.90 -12.41 -6.81
CA VAL A 91 7.34 -12.09 -6.79
C VAL A 91 7.81 -11.51 -5.47
N ALA A 92 6.90 -10.95 -4.67
CA ALA A 92 7.23 -10.45 -3.33
C ALA A 92 6.01 -10.47 -2.39
N GLU A 93 6.29 -10.46 -1.10
CA GLU A 93 5.33 -10.20 -0.03
C GLU A 93 5.98 -9.29 1.02
N LEU A 94 5.21 -8.35 1.55
CA LEU A 94 5.59 -7.49 2.67
C LEU A 94 4.55 -7.63 3.77
N VAL A 95 5.02 -7.73 5.02
CA VAL A 95 4.18 -7.60 6.20
C VAL A 95 4.74 -6.46 7.04
N ALA A 96 3.91 -5.47 7.31
CA ALA A 96 4.29 -4.28 8.05
C ALA A 96 3.25 -3.93 9.11
N THR A 97 3.68 -3.26 10.18
CA THR A 97 2.76 -2.62 11.13
C THR A 97 2.84 -1.11 10.95
N ILE A 98 1.70 -0.47 10.73
CA ILE A 98 1.59 0.98 10.61
C ILE A 98 1.02 1.51 11.92
N ARG A 99 1.68 2.54 12.46
CA ARG A 99 1.31 3.19 13.72
C ARG A 99 1.25 4.68 13.49
N ARG A 100 0.36 5.36 14.21
CA ARG A 100 0.33 6.82 14.22
C ARG A 100 1.59 7.34 14.91
N VAL A 101 2.32 8.24 14.25
CA VAL A 101 3.39 9.02 14.88
C VAL A 101 2.74 10.16 15.66
N VAL A 102 3.14 10.32 16.93
CA VAL A 102 2.65 11.34 17.85
C VAL A 102 3.53 12.59 17.78
#